data_AF-A0A8C6XIG6-F1
#
_entry.id   AF-A0A8C6XIG6-F1
#
_cell.length_a   1.000
_cell.length_b   1.000
_cell.length_c   1.000
_cell.angle_alpha   90.00
_cell.angle_beta   90.00
_cell.angle_gamma   90.00
#
_symmetry.space_group_name_H-M   'P 1'
#
loop_
_entity.id
_entity.type
_entity.pdbx_description
1 polymer ?
#
loop_
_entity_poly.entity_id
_entity_poly.type
_entity_poly.pdbx_seq_one_letter_code
_entity_poly.pdbx_strand_id
1 'polypeptide(L)'
;MEAALGKSGPESSPDTCPAMSSPEIASLSWGRMTVRGCPTTYKDCKVWPGGSRTWDWRETGTEHVPGVQPADVKEVLEKGVKTLVIGRGMSEALQVPPATVEYLKKQGIDVMVLQTEMAVKEYNTLASQGVRVGGVFHSTC
;
A
#
# COMPACT_ATOMS: atom_id res chain seq x y z
N MET A 1 -28.68 -53.68 -19.39
CA MET A 1 -28.97 -52.91 -18.16
C MET A 1 -27.65 -52.28 -17.76
N GLU A 2 -27.31 -51.14 -18.35
CA GLU A 2 -27.75 -49.77 -17.97
C GLU A 2 -27.05 -49.26 -16.69
N ALA A 3 -26.37 -48.13 -16.90
CA ALA A 3 -26.00 -47.07 -15.97
C ALA A 3 -24.85 -47.29 -14.94
N ALA A 4 -23.75 -46.61 -15.26
CA ALA A 4 -22.82 -46.00 -14.31
C ALA A 4 -23.52 -45.02 -13.36
N LEU A 5 -22.93 -44.73 -12.19
CA LEU A 5 -22.94 -43.39 -11.61
C LEU A 5 -21.80 -43.28 -10.58
N GLY A 6 -20.72 -42.61 -11.00
CA GLY A 6 -19.74 -42.05 -10.08
C GLY A 6 -20.33 -40.88 -9.30
N LYS A 7 -19.86 -40.67 -8.07
CA LYS A 7 -20.09 -39.44 -7.32
C LYS A 7 -18.75 -38.80 -7.02
N SER A 8 -18.46 -37.77 -7.81
CA SER A 8 -17.42 -36.77 -7.58
C SER A 8 -17.68 -36.03 -6.26
N GLY A 9 -16.61 -35.83 -5.49
CA GLY A 9 -16.59 -34.90 -4.36
C GLY A 9 -16.65 -33.44 -4.86
N PRO A 10 -16.88 -32.48 -3.95
CA PRO A 10 -17.24 -31.12 -4.32
C PRO A 10 -16.10 -30.42 -5.07
N GLU A 11 -16.43 -29.97 -6.28
CA GLU A 11 -15.68 -29.01 -7.08
C GLU A 11 -15.35 -27.76 -6.26
N SER A 12 -14.06 -27.54 -6.02
CA SER A 12 -13.52 -26.23 -5.68
C SER A 12 -13.70 -25.31 -6.89
N SER A 13 -14.68 -24.41 -6.82
CA SER A 13 -14.96 -23.42 -7.86
C SER A 13 -13.76 -22.49 -8.11
N PRO A 14 -13.33 -22.27 -9.36
CA PRO A 14 -12.23 -21.36 -9.69
C PRO A 14 -12.76 -20.03 -10.26
N ASP A 15 -13.56 -19.26 -9.53
CA ASP A 15 -14.06 -17.96 -10.01
C ASP A 15 -14.14 -16.90 -8.90
N THR A 16 -13.03 -16.70 -8.21
CA THR A 16 -12.75 -15.39 -7.62
C THR A 16 -11.34 -15.06 -8.02
N CYS A 17 -11.17 -14.08 -8.92
CA CYS A 17 -9.87 -13.45 -9.14
C CYS A 17 -9.30 -13.15 -7.75
N PRO A 18 -8.08 -13.59 -7.39
CA PRO A 18 -7.55 -13.30 -6.08
C PRO A 18 -7.65 -11.80 -5.90
N ALA A 19 -8.38 -11.36 -4.89
CA ALA A 19 -8.45 -9.96 -4.52
C ALA A 19 -6.99 -9.55 -4.31
N MET A 20 -6.41 -8.88 -5.30
CA MET A 20 -4.95 -8.83 -5.46
C MET A 20 -4.36 -8.33 -4.15
N SER A 21 -3.59 -9.16 -3.46
CA SER A 21 -3.10 -8.87 -2.11
C SER A 21 -2.20 -7.64 -2.11
N SER A 22 -2.08 -6.98 -0.96
CA SER A 22 -1.06 -5.94 -0.76
C SER A 22 0.33 -6.57 -0.90
N PRO A 23 1.17 -6.14 -1.86
CA PRO A 23 2.48 -6.75 -2.07
C PRO A 23 3.44 -6.33 -0.96
N GLU A 24 4.32 -7.23 -0.53
CA GLU A 24 5.36 -6.95 0.46
C GLU A 24 6.38 -5.93 -0.07
N ILE A 25 6.78 -4.96 0.76
CA ILE A 25 7.95 -4.14 0.51
C ILE A 25 9.18 -4.99 0.84
N ALA A 26 9.88 -5.46 -0.19
CA ALA A 26 10.94 -6.46 -0.08
C ALA A 26 12.26 -5.89 0.42
N SER A 27 12.55 -4.61 0.15
CA SER A 27 13.71 -3.93 0.72
C SER A 27 13.50 -2.42 0.80
N LEU A 28 14.16 -1.84 1.80
CA LEU A 28 14.25 -0.40 2.07
C LEU A 28 15.71 -0.07 2.37
N SER A 29 16.24 0.96 1.71
CA SER A 29 17.47 1.66 2.09
C SER A 29 17.36 3.12 1.67
N TRP A 30 18.36 3.94 2.02
CA TRP A 30 18.33 5.37 1.71
C TRP A 30 18.16 5.63 0.22
N GLY A 31 17.05 6.28 -0.15
CA GLY A 31 16.75 6.64 -1.53
C GLY A 31 16.40 5.45 -2.44
N ARG A 32 16.12 4.28 -1.87
CA ARG A 32 15.88 3.06 -2.64
C ARG A 32 14.89 2.11 -1.95
N MET A 33 13.85 1.72 -2.67
CA MET A 33 12.83 0.76 -2.24
C MET A 33 12.54 -0.26 -3.35
N THR A 34 12.21 -1.49 -2.97
CA THR A 34 11.70 -2.52 -3.88
C THR A 34 10.44 -3.18 -3.33
N VAL A 35 9.55 -3.60 -4.22
CA VAL A 35 8.28 -4.25 -3.89
C VAL A 35 8.26 -5.63 -4.53
N ARG A 36 7.89 -6.66 -3.76
CA ARG A 36 7.88 -8.05 -4.22
C ARG A 36 6.93 -8.20 -5.41
N GLY A 37 7.42 -8.84 -6.47
CA GLY A 37 6.65 -9.04 -7.71
C GLY A 37 6.60 -7.82 -8.63
N CYS A 38 7.25 -6.71 -8.28
CA CYS A 38 7.39 -5.54 -9.15
C CYS A 38 8.85 -5.42 -9.63
N PRO A 39 9.12 -5.27 -10.95
CA PRO A 39 10.48 -5.18 -11.48
C PRO A 39 11.12 -3.81 -11.22
N THR A 40 10.32 -2.81 -10.85
CA THR A 40 10.78 -1.43 -10.66
C THR A 40 11.43 -1.26 -9.29
N THR A 41 12.61 -0.63 -9.27
CA THR A 41 13.16 -0.03 -8.06
C THR A 41 12.67 1.41 -7.96
N TYR A 42 12.20 1.81 -6.79
CA TYR A 42 11.71 3.15 -6.51
C TYR A 42 12.71 3.94 -5.67
N LYS A 43 12.69 5.28 -5.79
CA LYS A 43 13.18 6.14 -4.72
C LYS A 43 12.13 6.18 -3.62
N ASP A 44 10.98 6.74 -3.94
CA ASP A 44 9.79 6.78 -3.09
C ASP A 44 8.68 6.02 -3.81
N CYS A 45 7.81 5.33 -3.08
CA CYS A 45 6.77 4.53 -3.70
C CYS A 45 5.41 4.70 -3.05
N LYS A 46 4.39 4.45 -3.87
CA LYS A 46 3.01 4.21 -3.47
C LYS A 46 2.72 2.73 -3.69
N VAL A 47 1.99 2.11 -2.78
CA VAL A 47 1.70 0.67 -2.83
C VAL A 47 0.27 0.40 -2.36
N TRP A 48 -0.37 -0.62 -2.95
CA TRP A 48 -1.77 -0.96 -2.70
C TRP A 48 -2.04 -2.44 -3.06
N PRO A 49 -3.21 -3.00 -2.68
CA PRO A 49 -3.66 -4.31 -3.13
C PRO A 49 -3.54 -4.47 -4.65
N GLY A 50 -2.57 -5.27 -5.09
CA GLY A 50 -2.30 -5.57 -6.49
C GLY A 50 -1.27 -4.71 -7.22
N GLY A 51 -0.54 -3.82 -6.55
CA GLY A 51 0.63 -3.21 -7.20
C GLY A 51 1.27 -2.07 -6.44
N SER A 52 2.23 -1.45 -7.12
CA SER A 52 2.94 -0.27 -6.65
C SER A 52 3.33 0.63 -7.81
N ARG A 53 3.62 1.90 -7.50
CA ARG A 53 4.21 2.84 -8.45
C ARG A 53 5.18 3.80 -7.75
N THR A 54 5.94 4.52 -8.56
CA THR A 54 6.76 5.64 -8.09
C THR A 54 5.89 6.73 -7.46
N TRP A 55 6.30 7.22 -6.31
CA TRP A 55 5.76 8.45 -5.76
C TRP A 55 6.62 9.63 -6.24
N ASP A 56 6.14 10.34 -7.26
CA ASP A 56 6.76 11.59 -7.69
C ASP A 56 6.01 12.78 -7.09
N TRP A 57 6.67 13.50 -6.20
CA TRP A 57 6.11 14.67 -5.50
C TRP A 57 5.72 15.80 -6.44
N ARG A 58 6.31 15.86 -7.65
CA ARG A 58 6.00 16.87 -8.67
C ARG A 58 4.58 16.74 -9.22
N GLU A 59 3.96 15.57 -9.08
CA GLU A 59 2.58 15.33 -9.52
C GLU A 59 1.56 16.07 -8.65
N THR A 60 1.91 16.37 -7.39
CA THR A 60 0.97 16.87 -6.38
C THR A 60 1.42 18.16 -5.70
N GLY A 61 2.64 18.62 -6.00
CA GLY A 61 3.25 19.76 -5.31
C GLY A 61 3.65 19.43 -3.88
N THR A 62 3.96 18.16 -3.61
CA THR A 62 4.49 17.75 -2.30
C THR A 62 5.91 18.29 -2.11
N GLU A 63 6.13 18.86 -0.94
CA GLU A 63 7.45 19.23 -0.42
C GLU A 63 7.48 18.80 1.04
N HIS A 64 8.64 18.90 1.72
CA HIS A 64 8.73 18.64 3.16
C HIS A 64 7.70 19.44 3.96
N VAL A 65 7.46 20.68 3.54
CA VAL A 65 6.39 21.57 4.01
C VAL A 65 5.74 22.15 2.76
N PRO A 66 4.42 21.99 2.54
CA PRO A 66 3.40 21.62 3.53
C PRO A 66 3.36 20.14 3.89
N GLY A 67 3.99 19.24 3.12
CA GLY A 67 3.98 17.81 3.39
C GLY A 67 3.07 17.02 2.45
N VAL A 68 2.71 15.80 2.85
CA VAL A 68 1.88 14.87 2.06
C VAL A 68 0.51 15.45 1.78
N GLN A 69 0.12 15.53 0.50
CA GLN A 69 -1.16 16.06 0.05
C GLN A 69 -2.23 14.96 -0.04
N PRO A 70 -3.53 15.29 0.07
CA PRO A 70 -4.62 14.36 -0.24
C PRO A 70 -4.50 13.74 -1.64
N ALA A 71 -3.95 14.48 -2.60
CA ALA A 71 -3.70 14.02 -3.96
C ALA A 71 -2.66 12.87 -4.04
N ASP A 72 -1.72 12.78 -3.09
CA ASP A 72 -0.73 11.70 -3.09
C ASP A 72 -1.36 10.35 -2.77
N VAL A 73 -2.33 10.37 -1.85
CA VAL A 73 -2.96 9.17 -1.29
C VAL A 73 -4.27 8.80 -1.99
N LYS A 74 -4.91 9.74 -2.71
CA LYS A 74 -6.21 9.53 -3.38
C LYS A 74 -6.24 8.28 -4.24
N GLU A 75 -5.21 8.08 -5.06
CA GLU A 75 -5.18 6.91 -5.94
C GLU A 75 -4.98 5.58 -5.21
N VAL A 76 -4.34 5.60 -4.03
CA VAL A 76 -4.16 4.42 -3.19
C VAL A 76 -5.53 4.04 -2.62
N LEU A 77 -6.34 5.03 -2.27
CA LEU A 77 -7.72 4.86 -1.80
C LEU A 77 -8.62 4.25 -2.88
N GLU A 78 -8.49 4.71 -4.13
CA GLU A 78 -9.25 4.19 -5.28
C GLU A 78 -8.99 2.69 -5.55
N LYS A 79 -7.94 2.09 -4.95
CA LYS A 79 -7.65 0.65 -5.02
C LYS A 79 -8.34 -0.16 -3.91
N GLY A 80 -9.17 0.49 -3.09
CA GLY A 80 -10.00 -0.16 -2.08
C GLY A 80 -9.20 -0.66 -0.88
N VAL A 81 -8.35 0.19 -0.32
CA VAL A 81 -7.63 -0.08 0.93
C VAL A 81 -8.53 0.15 2.15
N LYS A 82 -8.24 -0.55 3.25
CA LYS A 82 -8.89 -0.32 4.56
C LYS A 82 -7.99 0.45 5.52
N THR A 83 -6.68 0.24 5.38
CA THR A 83 -5.64 0.88 6.18
C THR A 83 -4.63 1.53 5.23
N LEU A 84 -4.17 2.73 5.56
CA LEU A 84 -3.14 3.44 4.83
C LEU A 84 -1.99 3.81 5.77
N VAL A 85 -0.78 3.37 5.40
CA VAL A 85 0.46 3.68 6.12
C VAL A 85 1.22 4.78 5.37
N ILE A 86 1.62 5.84 6.09
CA ILE A 86 2.43 6.94 5.58
C ILE A 86 3.82 6.85 6.21
N GLY A 87 4.82 6.49 5.41
CA GLY A 87 6.24 6.58 5.77
C GLY A 87 6.75 8.00 5.50
N ARG A 88 6.93 8.79 6.56
CA ARG A 88 7.23 10.23 6.48
C ARG A 88 8.73 10.57 6.45
N GLY A 89 9.54 9.65 5.96
CA GLY A 89 10.99 9.78 5.90
C GLY A 89 11.71 9.08 7.05
N MET A 90 13.00 8.83 6.84
CA MET A 90 13.94 8.23 7.78
C MET A 90 14.13 9.10 9.02
N SER A 91 14.02 10.42 8.87
CA SER A 91 14.16 11.43 9.94
C SER A 91 12.86 12.19 10.20
N GLU A 92 11.74 11.71 9.68
CA GLU A 92 10.40 12.30 9.85
C GLU A 92 10.26 13.76 9.37
N ALA A 93 11.14 14.22 8.48
CA ALA A 93 11.17 15.63 8.07
C ALA A 93 10.00 15.98 7.13
N LEU A 94 9.49 15.00 6.36
CA LEU A 94 8.29 15.19 5.57
C LEU A 94 7.07 15.36 6.48
N GLN A 95 6.38 16.49 6.39
CA GLN A 95 5.17 16.73 7.17
C GLN A 95 3.98 15.91 6.66
N VAL A 96 3.06 15.62 7.56
CA VAL A 96 1.74 15.09 7.21
C VAL A 96 0.69 16.04 7.78
N PRO A 97 0.14 16.95 6.94
CA PRO A 97 -0.89 17.89 7.35
C PRO A 97 -2.09 17.20 8.00
N PRO A 98 -2.69 17.80 9.04
CA PRO A 98 -3.97 17.34 9.59
C PRO A 98 -5.06 17.19 8.52
N ALA A 99 -5.09 18.09 7.53
CA ALA A 99 -6.03 18.03 6.41
C ALA A 99 -5.95 16.71 5.61
N THR A 100 -4.75 16.15 5.42
CA THR A 100 -4.54 14.87 4.74
C THR A 100 -5.04 13.70 5.60
N VAL A 101 -4.76 13.73 6.91
CA VAL A 101 -5.26 12.71 7.84
C VAL A 101 -6.79 12.76 7.95
N GLU A 102 -7.38 13.94 8.03
CA GLU A 102 -8.83 14.13 8.07
C GLU A 102 -9.50 13.69 6.76
N TYR A 103 -8.89 13.98 5.62
CA TYR A 103 -9.35 13.50 4.32
C TYR A 103 -9.46 11.97 4.32
N LEU A 104 -8.41 11.27 4.75
CA LEU A 104 -8.39 9.81 4.85
C LEU A 104 -9.45 9.28 5.82
N LYS A 105 -9.56 9.86 7.02
CA LYS A 105 -10.57 9.46 8.01
C LYS A 105 -12.00 9.65 7.52
N LYS A 106 -12.29 10.72 6.78
CA LYS A 106 -13.60 10.95 6.15
C LYS A 106 -13.97 9.88 5.12
N GLN A 107 -12.98 9.21 4.54
CA GLN A 107 -13.18 8.08 3.64
C GLN A 107 -13.26 6.74 4.38
N GLY A 108 -13.27 6.73 5.72
CA GLY A 108 -13.32 5.52 6.54
C GLY A 108 -12.02 4.72 6.57
N ILE A 109 -10.89 5.35 6.23
CA ILE A 109 -9.57 4.72 6.20
C ILE A 109 -8.91 4.84 7.58
N ASP A 110 -8.37 3.73 8.07
CA ASP A 110 -7.47 3.75 9.22
C ASP A 110 -6.07 4.22 8.79
N VAL A 111 -5.49 5.18 9.52
CA VAL A 111 -4.28 5.89 9.07
C VAL A 111 -3.17 5.75 10.10
N MET A 112 -2.01 5.32 9.64
CA MET A 112 -0.79 5.22 10.45
C MET A 112 0.27 6.14 9.85
N VAL A 113 0.75 7.11 10.63
CA VAL A 113 1.83 8.01 10.22
C VAL A 113 3.06 7.67 11.06
N LEU A 114 4.13 7.20 10.41
CA LEU A 114 5.28 6.63 11.08
C LEU A 114 6.58 7.02 10.36
N GLN A 115 7.70 7.03 11.07
CA GLN A 115 9.04 6.96 10.48
C GLN A 115 9.12 5.78 9.50
N THR A 116 9.82 5.95 8.36
CA THR A 116 9.69 5.03 7.22
C THR A 116 10.08 3.57 7.50
N GLU A 117 11.07 3.28 8.33
CA GLU A 117 11.43 1.89 8.66
C GLU A 117 10.33 1.21 9.48
N MET A 118 9.77 1.93 10.44
CA MET A 118 8.60 1.47 11.21
C MET A 118 7.36 1.34 10.32
N ALA A 119 7.15 2.28 9.41
CA ALA A 119 6.07 2.26 8.44
C ALA A 119 6.13 0.99 7.55
N VAL A 120 7.31 0.67 7.02
CA VAL A 120 7.51 -0.53 6.19
C VAL A 120 7.28 -1.80 7.00
N LYS A 121 7.77 -1.87 8.23
CA LYS A 121 7.55 -3.01 9.12
C LYS A 121 6.06 -3.24 9.40
N GLU A 122 5.34 -2.18 9.70
CA GLU A 122 3.90 -2.24 10.00
C GLU A 122 3.09 -2.60 8.75
N TYR A 123 3.39 -1.96 7.62
CA TYR A 123 2.79 -2.28 6.33
C TYR A 123 2.95 -3.77 5.98
N ASN A 124 4.17 -4.32 6.10
CA ASN A 124 4.43 -5.73 5.80
C ASN A 124 3.72 -6.67 6.79
N THR A 125 3.61 -6.29 8.06
CA THR A 125 2.86 -7.04 9.06
C THR A 125 1.38 -7.13 8.67
N LEU A 126 0.76 -6.00 8.35
CA LEU A 126 -0.64 -5.93 7.91
C LEU A 126 -0.87 -6.69 6.60
N ALA A 127 0.03 -6.53 5.62
CA ALA A 127 -0.04 -7.24 4.35
C ALA A 127 0.02 -8.77 4.55
N SER A 128 0.91 -9.26 5.43
CA SER A 128 1.04 -10.69 5.75
C SER A 128 -0.20 -11.28 6.42
N GLN A 129 -0.98 -10.44 7.11
CA GLN A 129 -2.25 -10.82 7.74
C GLN A 129 -3.44 -10.78 6.75
N GLY A 130 -3.20 -10.44 5.49
CA GLY A 130 -4.25 -10.32 4.48
C GLY A 130 -5.08 -9.03 4.59
N VAL A 131 -4.63 -8.05 5.37
CA VAL A 131 -5.26 -6.73 5.40
C VAL A 131 -5.06 -6.06 4.05
N ARG A 132 -6.13 -5.41 3.55
CA ARG A 132 -6.06 -4.56 2.34
C ARG A 132 -5.37 -3.25 2.70
N VAL A 133 -4.07 -3.31 2.95
CA VAL A 133 -3.23 -2.17 3.33
C VAL A 133 -2.64 -1.51 2.08
N GLY A 134 -2.62 -0.18 2.06
CA GLY A 134 -1.82 0.58 1.11
C GLY A 134 -0.91 1.55 1.83
N GLY A 135 -0.11 2.30 1.08
CA GLY A 135 0.73 3.32 1.67
C GLY A 135 1.51 4.15 0.67
N VAL A 136 2.11 5.22 1.20
CA VAL A 136 3.06 6.08 0.52
C VAL A 136 4.31 6.20 1.40
N PHE A 137 5.49 6.02 0.81
CA PHE A 137 6.73 5.88 1.56
C PHE A 137 7.81 6.77 0.99
N HIS A 138 8.33 7.66 1.83
CA HIS A 138 9.51 8.47 1.54
C HIS A 138 10.76 7.81 2.11
N SER A 139 11.76 7.51 1.29
CA SER A 139 12.94 6.72 1.68
C SER A 139 14.18 7.54 2.05
N THR A 140 14.05 8.87 2.09
CA THR A 140 15.11 9.78 2.59
C THR A 140 14.62 10.56 3.80
N CYS A 141 15.07 11.80 4.06
CA CYS A 141 14.64 12.56 5.25
C CYS A 141 13.24 13.13 5.14
#